data_AF-A0A641ATU0-F1
#
_entry.id   AF-A0A641ATU0-F1
#
_cell.length_a   1.000
_cell.length_b   1.000
_cell.length_c   1.000
_cell.angle_alpha   90.00
_cell.angle_beta   90.00
_cell.angle_gamma   90.00
#
_symmetry.space_group_name_H-M   'P 1'
#
loop_
_entity.id
_entity.type
_entity.pdbx_description
1 polymer ?
#
loop_
_entity_poly.entity_id
_entity_poly.type
_entity_poly.pdbx_seq_one_letter_code
_entity_poly.pdbx_strand_id
1 'polypeptide(L)'
;MSEQQPEIIGPDGQAVTVPPNGTPLGELVEQPAKVMRIGAMIRQLLEEVKAAPLDEASRSRLRTIHLQSIEELKDGLAPELVDELERLSLPFDGDAPSEGELRIAQAQLVGWLEGLFHGIQAALYAQQVQAQSQLQNMRLALPGPNDTKGNDSDSSGETGSSGGMYL
;
A
#
# COMPACT_ATOMS: atom_id res chain seq x y z
N MET A 1 11.92 8.55 -27.22
CA MET A 1 12.63 7.86 -26.13
C MET A 1 11.55 7.34 -25.20
N SER A 2 11.36 6.02 -25.14
CA SER A 2 10.32 5.40 -24.32
C SER A 2 10.79 5.38 -22.87
N GLU A 3 10.04 6.01 -21.97
CA GLU A 3 10.30 5.98 -20.53
C GLU A 3 10.05 4.56 -20.01
N GLN A 4 11.12 3.85 -19.64
CA GLN A 4 11.05 2.55 -18.98
C GLN A 4 10.69 2.80 -17.51
N GLN A 5 9.47 2.45 -17.13
CA GLN A 5 9.05 2.43 -15.72
C GLN A 5 9.86 1.36 -14.97
N PRO A 6 10.35 1.63 -13.75
CA PRO A 6 11.13 0.66 -12.99
C PRO A 6 10.25 -0.50 -12.53
N GLU A 7 10.64 -1.71 -12.91
CA GLU A 7 10.01 -2.98 -12.54
C GLU A 7 10.34 -3.31 -11.07
N ILE A 8 9.32 -3.34 -10.21
CA ILE A 8 9.47 -3.67 -8.79
C ILE A 8 9.34 -5.20 -8.64
N ILE A 9 10.43 -5.84 -8.24
CA ILE A 9 10.51 -7.30 -8.09
C ILE A 9 10.17 -7.69 -6.64
N GLY A 10 9.15 -8.53 -6.46
CA GLY A 10 8.76 -9.07 -5.17
C GLY A 10 9.79 -10.09 -4.61
N PRO A 11 9.64 -10.52 -3.35
CA PRO A 11 10.58 -11.45 -2.69
C PRO A 11 10.73 -12.80 -3.41
N ASP A 12 9.77 -13.16 -4.26
CA ASP A 12 9.76 -14.39 -5.06
C ASP A 12 10.35 -14.22 -6.48
N GLY A 13 10.93 -13.06 -6.79
CA GLY A 13 11.57 -12.80 -8.09
C GLY A 13 10.59 -12.46 -9.23
N GLN A 14 9.30 -12.31 -8.94
CA GLN A 14 8.29 -11.90 -9.93
C GLN A 14 8.03 -10.40 -9.88
N ALA A 15 7.79 -9.81 -11.06
CA ALA A 15 7.39 -8.43 -11.21
C ALA A 15 6.00 -8.21 -10.61
N VAL A 16 5.91 -7.35 -9.60
CA VAL A 16 4.64 -6.91 -9.05
C VAL A 16 4.19 -5.71 -9.87
N THR A 17 3.16 -5.90 -10.69
CA THR A 17 2.51 -4.80 -11.39
C THR A 17 1.80 -3.92 -10.37
N VAL A 18 2.45 -2.82 -9.97
CA VAL A 18 1.77 -1.75 -9.23
C VAL A 18 0.85 -1.05 -10.25
N PRO A 19 -0.47 -1.00 -10.01
CA PRO A 19 -1.37 -0.28 -10.92
C PRO A 19 -0.90 1.17 -11.07
N PRO A 20 -0.90 1.72 -12.30
CA PRO A 20 -0.31 3.03 -12.60
C PRO A 20 -1.08 4.22 -12.02
N ASN A 21 -2.24 3.98 -11.42
CA ASN A 21 -2.94 4.99 -10.63
C ASN A 21 -2.64 4.74 -9.17
N GLY A 22 -1.90 5.66 -8.59
CA GLY A 22 -1.77 5.78 -7.15
C GLY A 22 -3.09 6.25 -6.56
N THR A 23 -4.09 5.37 -6.54
CA THR A 23 -5.40 5.59 -5.92
C THR A 23 -5.13 5.86 -4.43
N PRO A 24 -5.30 7.09 -3.93
CA PRO A 24 -5.10 7.40 -2.53
C PRO A 24 -6.00 6.51 -1.68
N LEU A 25 -5.56 6.16 -0.48
CA LEU A 25 -6.34 5.36 0.49
C LEU A 25 -7.81 5.82 0.60
N GLY A 26 -8.08 7.12 0.45
CA GLY A 26 -9.43 7.70 0.50
C GLY A 26 -10.32 7.46 -0.73
N GLU A 27 -9.76 7.06 -1.88
CA GLU A 27 -10.54 6.71 -3.08
C GLU A 27 -10.97 5.24 -3.08
N LEU A 28 -10.23 4.36 -2.40
CA LEU A 28 -10.59 2.94 -2.26
C LEU A 28 -11.37 2.65 -0.97
N VAL A 29 -11.05 3.37 0.11
CA VAL A 29 -11.66 3.17 1.43
C VAL A 29 -12.22 4.49 1.93
N GLU A 30 -13.54 4.65 1.79
CA GLU A 30 -14.25 5.87 2.18
C GLU A 30 -14.24 6.07 3.71
N GLN A 31 -14.33 4.96 4.48
CA GLN A 31 -14.34 5.00 5.94
C GLN A 31 -13.27 4.08 6.57
N PRO A 32 -11.97 4.46 6.53
CA PRO A 32 -10.88 3.58 6.96
C PRO A 32 -11.01 3.11 8.41
N ALA A 33 -11.38 4.00 9.33
CA ALA A 33 -11.56 3.67 10.73
C ALA A 33 -12.69 2.65 10.96
N LYS A 34 -13.79 2.74 10.20
CA LYS A 34 -14.91 1.80 10.27
C LYS A 34 -14.48 0.42 9.81
N VAL A 35 -13.84 0.33 8.64
CA VAL A 35 -13.34 -0.92 8.04
C VAL A 35 -12.33 -1.59 8.97
N MET A 36 -11.38 -0.85 9.53
CA MET A 36 -10.41 -1.39 10.49
C MET A 36 -11.07 -1.95 11.76
N ARG A 37 -12.06 -1.24 12.31
CA ARG A 37 -12.80 -1.70 13.50
C ARG A 37 -13.55 -3.00 13.23
N ILE A 38 -14.21 -3.11 12.08
CA ILE A 38 -14.93 -4.32 11.68
C ILE A 38 -13.94 -5.47 11.43
N GLY A 39 -12.84 -5.23 10.71
CA GLY A 39 -11.81 -6.22 10.47
C GLY A 39 -11.20 -6.79 11.76
N ALA A 40 -10.91 -5.93 12.74
CA ALA A 40 -10.43 -6.35 14.05
C ALA A 40 -11.47 -7.20 14.81
N MET A 41 -12.75 -6.83 14.74
CA MET A 41 -13.85 -7.61 15.32
C MET A 41 -13.94 -9.00 14.69
N ILE A 42 -13.93 -9.10 13.35
CA ILE A 42 -14.00 -10.40 12.65
C ILE A 42 -12.79 -11.28 13.02
N ARG A 43 -11.58 -10.70 13.08
CA ARG A 43 -10.39 -11.44 13.53
C ARG A 43 -10.54 -12.00 14.94
N GLN A 44 -11.05 -11.20 15.87
CA GLN A 44 -11.28 -11.70 17.23
C GLN A 44 -12.28 -12.85 17.24
N LEU A 45 -13.39 -12.74 16.50
CA LEU A 45 -14.38 -13.81 16.39
C LEU A 45 -13.77 -15.09 15.78
N LEU A 46 -12.90 -14.96 14.79
CA LEU A 46 -12.19 -16.08 14.18
C LEU A 46 -11.33 -16.82 15.20
N GLU A 47 -10.63 -16.09 16.06
CA GLU A 47 -9.85 -16.69 17.14
C GLU A 47 -10.75 -17.39 18.18
N GLU A 48 -11.92 -16.84 18.51
CA GLU A 48 -12.90 -17.53 19.38
C GLU A 48 -13.39 -18.85 18.76
N VAL A 49 -13.70 -18.87 17.45
CA VAL A 49 -14.10 -20.10 16.72
C VAL A 49 -12.98 -21.15 16.69
N LYS A 50 -11.72 -20.74 16.83
CA LYS A 50 -10.57 -21.64 16.91
C LYS A 50 -10.29 -22.11 18.33
N ALA A 51 -10.71 -21.35 19.34
CA ALA A 51 -10.38 -21.59 20.74
C ALA A 51 -11.24 -22.70 21.38
N ALA A 52 -12.52 -22.79 21.03
CA ALA A 52 -13.43 -23.78 21.62
C ALA A 52 -14.56 -24.21 20.66
N PRO A 53 -15.13 -25.42 20.83
CA PRO A 53 -16.32 -25.84 20.10
C PRO A 53 -17.52 -24.93 20.37
N LEU A 54 -18.36 -24.75 19.36
CA LEU A 54 -19.54 -23.90 19.39
C LEU A 54 -20.82 -24.73 19.34
N ASP A 55 -21.81 -24.31 20.11
CA ASP A 55 -23.17 -24.84 19.97
C ASP A 55 -23.90 -24.22 18.76
N GLU A 56 -25.03 -24.82 18.41
CA GLU A 56 -25.85 -24.40 17.27
C GLU A 56 -26.27 -22.92 17.36
N ALA A 57 -26.69 -22.47 18.55
CA ALA A 57 -27.12 -21.09 18.77
C ALA A 57 -25.98 -20.09 18.52
N SER A 58 -24.76 -20.41 18.99
CA SER A 58 -23.57 -19.59 18.76
C SER A 58 -23.20 -19.56 17.28
N ARG A 59 -23.31 -20.67 16.56
CA ARG A 59 -23.05 -20.72 15.11
C ARG A 59 -24.05 -19.90 14.31
N SER A 60 -25.33 -19.99 14.63
CA SER A 60 -26.37 -19.16 13.99
C SER A 60 -26.16 -17.67 14.26
N ARG A 61 -25.74 -17.32 15.49
CA ARG A 61 -25.38 -15.93 15.83
C ARG A 61 -24.15 -15.45 15.05
N LEU A 62 -23.11 -16.26 14.93
CA LEU A 62 -21.91 -15.90 14.15
C LEU A 62 -22.19 -15.74 12.67
N ARG A 63 -23.06 -16.56 12.08
CA ARG A 63 -23.56 -16.37 10.71
C ARG A 63 -24.17 -14.98 10.56
N THR A 64 -25.06 -14.60 11.48
CA THR A 64 -25.73 -13.30 11.44
C THR A 64 -24.72 -12.16 11.55
N ILE A 65 -23.76 -12.28 12.48
CA ILE A 65 -22.69 -11.28 12.64
C ILE A 65 -21.84 -11.18 11.36
N HIS A 66 -21.50 -12.30 10.73
CA HIS A 66 -20.73 -12.31 9.48
C HIS A 66 -21.45 -11.57 8.35
N LEU A 67 -22.72 -11.88 8.11
CA LEU A 67 -23.54 -11.20 7.09
C LEU A 67 -23.67 -9.70 7.37
N GLN A 68 -23.94 -9.32 8.61
CA GLN A 68 -23.99 -7.90 9.00
C GLN A 68 -22.64 -7.21 8.84
N SER A 69 -21.53 -7.90 9.14
CA SER A 69 -20.20 -7.32 8.99
C SER A 69 -19.87 -7.05 7.52
N ILE A 70 -20.30 -7.91 6.60
CA ILE A 70 -20.16 -7.67 5.15
C ILE A 70 -20.90 -6.40 4.75
N GLU A 71 -22.17 -6.25 5.15
CA GLU A 71 -22.95 -5.05 4.83
C GLU A 71 -22.33 -3.77 5.42
N GLU A 72 -21.83 -3.85 6.66
CA GLU A 72 -21.15 -2.72 7.30
C GLU A 72 -19.81 -2.37 6.64
N LEU A 73 -19.10 -3.36 6.08
CA LEU A 73 -17.90 -3.15 5.29
C LEU A 73 -18.22 -2.47 3.96
N LYS A 74 -19.31 -2.88 3.28
CA LYS A 74 -19.72 -2.27 2.00
C LYS A 74 -19.93 -0.76 2.11
N ASP A 75 -20.55 -0.30 3.20
CA ASP A 75 -20.75 1.13 3.49
C ASP A 75 -19.43 1.91 3.69
N GLY A 76 -18.31 1.22 3.95
CA GLY A 76 -17.01 1.84 4.15
C GLY A 76 -16.03 1.70 2.98
N LEU A 77 -16.44 1.06 1.88
CA LEU A 77 -15.61 0.70 0.74
C LEU A 77 -16.10 1.36 -0.54
N ALA A 78 -15.18 1.66 -1.44
CA ALA A 78 -15.52 2.15 -2.77
C ALA A 78 -16.28 1.09 -3.60
N PRO A 79 -17.10 1.50 -4.59
CA PRO A 79 -17.93 0.58 -5.38
C PRO A 79 -17.17 -0.59 -5.99
N GLU A 80 -15.94 -0.39 -6.45
CA GLU A 80 -15.15 -1.44 -7.09
C GLU A 80 -14.76 -2.56 -6.10
N LEU A 81 -14.48 -2.17 -4.85
CA LEU A 81 -14.18 -3.11 -3.76
C LEU A 81 -15.44 -3.77 -3.21
N VAL A 82 -16.57 -3.07 -3.22
CA VAL A 82 -17.88 -3.66 -2.91
C VAL A 82 -18.18 -4.79 -3.90
N ASP A 83 -18.05 -4.52 -5.19
CA ASP A 83 -18.28 -5.53 -6.24
C ASP A 83 -17.32 -6.72 -6.09
N GLU A 84 -16.06 -6.48 -5.70
CA GLU A 84 -15.10 -7.54 -5.42
C GLU A 84 -15.50 -8.36 -4.20
N LEU A 85 -15.85 -7.70 -3.10
CA LEU A 85 -16.28 -8.34 -1.86
C LEU A 85 -17.50 -9.23 -2.11
N GLU A 86 -18.48 -8.76 -2.89
CA GLU A 86 -19.68 -9.54 -3.24
C GLU A 86 -19.37 -10.76 -4.10
N ARG A 87 -18.44 -10.66 -5.06
CA ARG A 87 -18.01 -11.82 -5.87
C ARG A 87 -17.31 -12.88 -5.05
N LEU A 88 -16.57 -12.48 -4.02
CA LEU A 88 -15.79 -13.39 -3.16
C LEU A 88 -16.63 -13.97 -2.01
N SER A 89 -17.66 -13.25 -1.57
CA SER A 89 -18.49 -13.65 -0.43
C SER A 89 -19.59 -14.62 -0.86
N LEU A 90 -19.40 -15.92 -0.63
CA LEU A 90 -20.45 -16.91 -0.81
C LEU A 90 -21.39 -16.94 0.41
N PRO A 91 -22.72 -16.92 0.23
CA PRO A 91 -23.67 -17.08 1.32
C PRO A 91 -23.64 -18.51 1.89
N PHE A 92 -24.00 -18.66 3.15
CA PHE A 92 -24.15 -19.97 3.79
C PHE A 92 -25.44 -20.68 3.36
N ASP A 93 -25.38 -21.99 3.15
CA ASP A 93 -26.50 -22.83 2.68
C ASP A 93 -27.61 -23.06 3.73
N GLY A 94 -27.37 -22.73 5.01
CA GLY A 94 -28.33 -22.93 6.09
C GLY A 94 -28.23 -21.89 7.22
N ASP A 95 -29.13 -22.00 8.20
CA ASP A 95 -29.25 -21.06 9.32
C ASP A 95 -28.18 -21.22 10.42
N ALA A 96 -27.51 -22.37 10.43
CA ALA A 96 -26.42 -22.70 11.34
C ALA A 96 -25.33 -23.46 10.57
N PRO A 97 -24.45 -22.74 9.85
CA PRO A 97 -23.29 -23.34 9.20
C PRO A 97 -22.42 -24.05 10.21
N SER A 98 -21.67 -25.04 9.73
CA SER A 98 -20.66 -25.74 10.51
C SER A 98 -19.56 -24.79 10.99
N GLU A 99 -18.86 -25.19 12.06
CA GLU A 99 -17.70 -24.43 12.55
C GLU A 99 -16.61 -24.28 11.48
N GLY A 100 -16.46 -25.28 10.61
CA GLY A 100 -15.52 -25.23 9.49
C GLY A 100 -15.88 -24.14 8.50
N GLU A 101 -17.14 -24.05 8.09
CA GLU A 101 -17.64 -23.02 7.19
C GLU A 101 -17.46 -21.61 7.80
N LEU A 102 -17.82 -21.43 9.07
CA LEU A 102 -17.64 -20.15 9.77
C LEU A 102 -16.16 -19.73 9.82
N ARG A 103 -15.26 -20.67 10.11
CA ARG A 103 -13.82 -20.40 10.18
C ARG A 103 -13.26 -20.00 8.82
N ILE A 104 -13.64 -20.70 7.75
CA ILE A 104 -13.19 -20.37 6.39
C ILE A 104 -13.73 -19.01 5.95
N ALA A 105 -15.03 -18.76 6.14
CA ALA A 105 -15.65 -17.49 5.74
C ALA A 105 -15.04 -16.29 6.49
N GLN A 106 -14.80 -16.40 7.79
CA GLN A 106 -14.15 -15.34 8.55
C GLN A 106 -12.66 -15.18 8.19
N ALA A 107 -11.92 -16.27 8.01
CA ALA A 107 -10.52 -16.20 7.58
C ALA A 107 -10.37 -15.55 6.20
N GLN A 108 -11.29 -15.83 5.27
CA GLN A 108 -11.33 -15.19 3.96
C GLN A 108 -11.50 -13.68 4.08
N LEU A 109 -12.48 -13.20 4.88
CA LEU A 109 -12.67 -11.77 5.10
C LEU A 109 -11.46 -11.11 5.76
N VAL A 110 -10.88 -11.74 6.78
CA VAL A 110 -9.68 -11.20 7.47
C VAL A 110 -8.52 -11.11 6.49
N GLY A 111 -8.23 -12.16 5.73
CA GLY A 111 -7.12 -12.18 4.78
C GLY A 111 -7.32 -11.19 3.63
N TRP A 112 -8.54 -11.05 3.12
CA TRP A 112 -8.85 -10.05 2.09
C TRP A 112 -8.65 -8.63 2.61
N LEU A 113 -9.16 -8.31 3.81
CA LEU A 113 -8.96 -7.01 4.44
C LEU A 113 -7.48 -6.71 4.72
N GLU A 114 -6.73 -7.70 5.20
CA GLU A 114 -5.27 -7.56 5.36
C GLU A 114 -4.60 -7.26 4.02
N GLY A 115 -4.92 -8.01 2.96
CA GLY A 115 -4.38 -7.79 1.62
C GLY A 115 -4.68 -6.39 1.10
N LEU A 116 -5.92 -5.91 1.30
CA LEU A 116 -6.33 -4.56 0.95
C LEU A 116 -5.46 -3.51 1.64
N PHE A 117 -5.34 -3.58 2.97
CA PHE A 117 -4.55 -2.58 3.72
C PHE A 117 -3.06 -2.64 3.39
N HIS A 118 -2.49 -3.84 3.21
CA HIS A 118 -1.09 -3.97 2.78
C HIS A 118 -0.87 -3.42 1.37
N GLY A 119 -1.78 -3.67 0.43
CA GLY A 119 -1.71 -3.13 -0.93
C GLY A 119 -1.71 -1.61 -0.95
N ILE A 120 -2.56 -0.98 -0.14
CA ILE A 120 -2.63 0.48 -0.03
C ILE A 120 -1.36 1.05 0.62
N GLN A 121 -0.85 0.42 1.68
CA GLN A 121 0.41 0.83 2.30
C GLN A 121 1.59 0.73 1.34
N ALA A 122 1.66 -0.35 0.54
CA ALA A 122 2.69 -0.53 -0.47
C ALA A 122 2.61 0.55 -1.56
N ALA A 123 1.42 0.89 -2.04
CA ALA A 123 1.21 1.96 -3.01
C ALA A 123 1.64 3.34 -2.45
N LEU A 124 1.25 3.67 -1.21
CA LEU A 124 1.66 4.91 -0.56
C LEU A 124 3.17 5.00 -0.35
N TYR A 125 3.80 3.90 0.05
CA TYR A 125 5.26 3.84 0.19
C TYR A 125 5.96 4.07 -1.16
N ALA A 126 5.48 3.43 -2.23
CA ALA A 126 6.00 3.62 -3.57
C ALA A 126 5.90 5.08 -4.05
N GLN A 127 4.75 5.74 -3.79
CA GLN A 127 4.58 7.16 -4.09
C GLN A 127 5.60 8.05 -3.34
N GLN A 128 5.85 7.78 -2.06
CA GLN A 128 6.82 8.54 -1.27
C GLN A 128 8.24 8.39 -1.81
N VAL A 129 8.64 7.17 -2.18
CA VAL A 129 9.97 6.90 -2.75
C VAL A 129 10.13 7.59 -4.11
N GLN A 130 9.12 7.55 -4.98
CA GLN A 130 9.13 8.25 -6.27
C GLN A 130 9.21 9.77 -6.09
N ALA A 131 8.45 10.35 -5.17
CA ALA A 131 8.52 11.77 -4.88
C ALA A 131 9.91 12.20 -4.36
N GLN A 132 10.52 11.39 -3.49
CA GLN A 132 11.86 11.64 -2.98
C GLN A 132 12.93 11.55 -4.08
N SER A 133 12.85 10.56 -4.98
CA SER A 133 13.82 10.42 -6.07
C SER A 133 13.70 11.55 -7.10
N GLN A 134 12.48 12.01 -7.40
CA GLN A 134 12.26 13.19 -8.24
C GLN A 134 12.90 14.45 -7.66
N LEU A 135 12.73 14.69 -6.35
CA LEU A 135 13.37 15.82 -5.66
C LEU A 135 14.90 15.72 -5.69
N GLN A 136 15.46 14.54 -5.52
CA GLN A 136 16.90 14.33 -5.58
C GLN A 136 17.45 14.55 -7.00
N ASN A 137 16.74 14.08 -8.03
CA ASN A 137 17.10 14.34 -9.43
C ASN A 137 17.03 15.84 -9.77
N MET A 138 16.01 16.56 -9.30
CA MET A 138 15.93 18.01 -9.50
C MET A 138 17.06 18.77 -8.79
N ARG A 139 17.48 18.31 -7.61
CA ARG A 139 18.64 18.87 -6.89
C ARG A 139 19.95 18.67 -7.66
N LEU A 140 20.13 17.50 -8.28
CA LEU A 140 21.31 17.20 -9.10
C LEU A 140 21.29 17.93 -10.45
N ALA A 141 20.11 18.23 -10.98
CA ALA A 141 19.93 18.97 -12.22
C ALA A 141 20.02 20.50 -12.07
N LEU A 142 20.06 21.02 -10.85
CA LEU A 142 20.24 22.46 -10.60
C LEU A 142 21.73 22.81 -10.66
N PRO A 143 22.18 23.71 -11.56
CA PRO A 143 23.58 24.13 -11.60
C PRO A 143 23.98 24.72 -10.25
N GLY A 144 25.12 24.27 -9.72
CA GLY A 144 25.72 24.89 -8.54
C GLY A 144 25.98 26.39 -8.82
N PRO A 145 25.90 27.28 -7.82
CA PRO A 145 26.07 28.73 -8.02
C PRO A 145 27.46 29.22 -8.50
N ASN A 146 28.32 28.39 -9.11
CA ASN A 146 29.73 28.73 -9.32
C ASN A 146 30.38 28.37 -10.67
N ASP A 147 29.63 27.98 -11.71
CA ASP A 147 30.20 27.71 -13.04
C ASP A 147 30.13 28.92 -14.00
N THR A 148 30.46 30.11 -13.49
CA THR A 148 30.86 31.27 -14.30
C THR A 148 32.21 31.81 -13.82
N LYS A 149 33.25 30.99 -13.87
CA LYS A 149 34.64 31.49 -13.93
C LYS A 149 35.17 31.30 -15.33
N GLY A 150 35.51 32.43 -15.93
CA GLY A 150 35.73 32.63 -17.35
C GLY A 150 36.79 31.72 -17.95
N ASN A 151 36.45 31.19 -19.11
CA ASN A 151 37.40 30.75 -20.11
C ASN A 151 37.78 31.96 -20.96
N ASP A 152 38.82 32.68 -20.55
CA ASP A 152 39.60 33.54 -21.45
C ASP A 152 40.99 32.94 -21.58
N SER A 153 41.17 32.17 -22.65
CA SER A 153 42.46 31.84 -23.21
C SER A 153 42.90 32.98 -24.11
N ASP A 154 43.90 33.77 -23.69
CA ASP A 154 44.73 34.51 -24.64
C ASP A 154 46.20 34.56 -24.19
N SER A 155 47.04 34.70 -25.20
CA SER A 155 48.40 34.20 -25.30
C SER A 155 49.51 35.13 -24.77
N SER A 156 50.69 34.52 -24.57
CA SER A 156 52.04 35.07 -24.82
C SER A 156 52.61 36.20 -23.94
N GLY A 157 53.79 35.98 -23.36
CA GLY A 157 54.82 37.03 -23.20
C GLY A 157 55.33 37.34 -21.79
N GLU A 158 56.44 36.68 -21.42
CA GLU A 158 57.66 37.28 -20.87
C GLU A 158 57.58 38.50 -19.91
N THR A 159 58.01 38.32 -18.64
CA THR A 159 59.10 39.04 -17.92
C THR A 159 58.89 39.12 -16.41
N GLY A 160 59.99 38.94 -15.64
CA GLY A 160 60.22 39.76 -14.44
C GLY A 160 59.94 39.17 -13.06
N SER A 161 60.97 38.56 -12.48
CA SER A 161 61.57 38.93 -11.18
C SER A 161 60.74 38.94 -9.87
N SER A 162 61.33 38.23 -8.90
CA SER A 162 61.48 38.64 -7.48
C SER A 162 60.37 38.27 -6.47
N GLY A 163 60.74 37.35 -5.57
CA GLY A 163 60.81 37.67 -4.15
C GLY A 163 59.73 37.10 -3.22
N GLY A 164 60.17 36.30 -2.25
CA GLY A 164 59.68 36.42 -0.87
C GLY A 164 58.78 35.32 -0.33
N MET A 165 59.41 34.30 0.25
CA MET A 165 58.92 33.56 1.43
C MET A 165 58.46 34.52 2.53
N TYR A 166 57.28 34.29 3.11
CA TYR A 166 57.06 34.47 4.55
C TYR A 166 56.09 33.41 5.08
N LEU A 167 56.38 33.06 6.34
CA LEU A 167 55.92 31.94 7.15
C LEU A 167 54.42 31.91 7.43
#